data_AF-A0A2M8DU95-F1
#
_entry.id   AF-A0A2M8DU95-F1
#
_cell.length_a   1.000
_cell.length_b   1.000
_cell.length_c   1.000
_cell.angle_alpha   90.00
_cell.angle_beta   90.00
_cell.angle_gamma   90.00
#
_symmetry.space_group_name_H-M   'P 1'
#
loop_
_entity.id
_entity.type
_entity.pdbx_description
1 polymer ?
#
loop_
_entity_poly.entity_id
_entity_poly.type
_entity_poly.pdbx_seq_one_letter_code
_entity_poly.pdbx_strand_id
1 'polypeptide(L)'
;MTVALTIVPIFLLILLGAVMRRWFGLRDDFWPQLDRLIYYIFFPALLFHTLSHFTIDVGAATPMLAVAALYMGAGILLGLLARPLLHAPPKVYAATFQSFFRFNSYVGLAIAGSLHGQAGLAAIGL
;
A
#
# COMPACT_ATOMS: atom_id res chain seq x y z
N MET A 1 -19.03 -4.71 8.84
CA MET A 1 -18.91 -3.78 7.71
C MET A 1 -18.27 -4.52 6.55
N THR A 2 -18.79 -4.40 5.33
CA THR A 2 -18.19 -5.03 4.15
C THR A 2 -16.89 -4.32 3.81
N VAL A 3 -15.79 -5.07 3.63
CA VAL A 3 -14.46 -4.55 3.25
C VAL A 3 -14.55 -3.60 2.04
N ALA A 4 -15.47 -3.88 1.11
CA ALA A 4 -15.76 -3.02 -0.04
C ALA A 4 -16.07 -1.57 0.35
N LEU A 5 -16.86 -1.33 1.41
CA LEU A 5 -17.20 0.02 1.87
C LEU A 5 -16.00 0.75 2.47
N THR A 6 -14.99 0.04 2.93
CA THR A 6 -13.79 0.62 3.54
C THR A 6 -12.81 1.17 2.50
N ILE A 7 -12.85 0.67 1.26
CA ILE A 7 -11.97 1.13 0.18
C ILE A 7 -12.61 2.29 -0.60
N VAL A 8 -13.94 2.43 -0.56
CA VAL A 8 -14.67 3.53 -1.22
C VAL A 8 -14.07 4.91 -0.92
N PRO A 9 -13.76 5.31 0.33
CA PRO A 9 -13.18 6.62 0.63
C PRO A 9 -11.82 6.83 -0.05
N ILE A 10 -11.00 5.78 -0.12
CA ILE A 10 -9.68 5.82 -0.76
C ILE A 10 -9.84 6.05 -2.27
N PHE A 11 -10.75 5.31 -2.91
CA PHE A 11 -11.05 5.51 -4.32
C PHE A 11 -11.64 6.89 -4.63
N LEU A 12 -12.54 7.39 -3.76
CA LEU A 12 -13.10 8.73 -3.89
C LEU A 12 -12.00 9.81 -3.79
N LEU A 13 -11.01 9.63 -2.93
CA LEU A 13 -9.89 10.55 -2.79
C LEU A 13 -9.00 10.55 -4.06
N ILE A 14 -8.74 9.37 -4.64
CA ILE A 14 -8.01 9.24 -5.92
C ILE A 14 -8.79 9.92 -7.06
N LEU A 15 -10.10 9.68 -7.15
CA LEU A 15 -10.97 10.30 -8.14
C LEU A 15 -11.01 11.82 -7.97
N LEU A 16 -11.07 12.31 -6.74
CA LEU A 16 -10.99 13.74 -6.44
C LEU A 16 -9.68 14.32 -6.97
N GLY A 17 -8.54 13.67 -6.71
CA GLY A 17 -7.26 14.08 -7.29
C GLY A 17 -7.28 14.14 -8.82
N ALA A 18 -7.90 13.14 -9.48
CA ALA A 18 -8.04 13.12 -10.94
C ALA A 18 -8.94 14.27 -11.47
N VAL A 19 -10.04 14.56 -10.78
CA VAL A 19 -10.93 15.70 -11.10
C VAL A 19 -10.18 17.02 -10.90
N MET A 20 -9.42 17.16 -9.81
CA MET A 20 -8.59 18.33 -9.54
C MET A 20 -7.55 18.54 -10.65
N ARG A 21 -6.89 17.46 -11.10
CA ARG A 21 -5.98 17.51 -12.24
C ARG A 21 -6.67 18.01 -13.51
N ARG A 22 -7.89 17.54 -13.78
CA ARG A 22 -8.59 17.79 -15.04
C ARG A 22 -9.28 19.14 -15.11
N TRP A 23 -9.82 19.64 -13.98
CA TRP A 23 -10.71 20.82 -13.94
C TRP A 23 -10.10 22.03 -13.24
N PHE A 24 -9.20 21.84 -12.26
CA PHE A 24 -8.61 22.95 -11.51
C PHE A 24 -7.29 23.46 -12.10
N GLY A 25 -6.87 22.92 -13.26
CA GLY A 25 -5.68 23.39 -13.96
C GLY A 25 -4.37 23.21 -13.17
N LEU A 26 -4.33 22.26 -12.23
CA LEU A 26 -3.10 21.92 -11.51
C LEU A 26 -2.04 21.50 -12.53
N ARG A 27 -0.94 22.25 -12.59
CA ARG A 27 0.18 21.99 -13.50
C ARG A 27 0.71 20.58 -13.29
N ASP A 28 1.20 19.94 -14.35
CA ASP A 28 1.81 18.61 -14.24
C ASP A 28 3.01 18.59 -13.26
N ASP A 29 3.68 19.73 -13.07
CA ASP A 29 4.77 19.91 -12.11
C ASP A 29 4.33 19.87 -10.62
N PHE A 30 3.04 20.08 -10.32
CA PHE A 30 2.53 20.08 -8.96
C PHE A 30 2.55 18.69 -8.33
N TRP A 31 2.16 17.65 -9.09
CA TRP A 31 2.04 16.28 -8.58
C TRP A 31 3.38 15.71 -8.08
N PRO A 32 4.50 15.83 -8.83
CA PRO A 32 5.80 15.39 -8.31
C PRO A 32 6.25 16.15 -7.05
N GLN A 33 5.88 17.42 -6.89
CA GLN A 33 6.21 18.20 -5.70
C GLN A 33 5.39 17.75 -4.49
N LEU A 34 4.10 17.50 -4.69
CA LEU A 34 3.22 16.95 -3.67
C LEU A 34 3.67 15.55 -3.24
N ASP A 35 4.04 14.68 -4.19
CA ASP A 35 4.57 13.35 -3.89
C ASP A 35 5.84 13.43 -3.07
N ARG A 36 6.77 14.35 -3.39
CA ARG A 36 7.97 14.59 -2.56
C ARG A 36 7.60 15.04 -1.15
N LEU A 37 6.64 15.95 -1.00
CA LEU A 37 6.18 16.41 0.31
C LEU A 37 5.59 15.25 1.13
N ILE A 38 4.75 14.43 0.51
CA ILE A 38 4.18 13.24 1.15
C ILE A 38 5.29 12.28 1.55
N TYR A 39 6.20 11.97 0.64
CA TYR A 39 7.25 10.97 0.84
C TYR A 39 8.28 11.40 1.89
N TYR A 40 8.71 12.66 1.89
CA TYR A 40 9.77 13.15 2.76
C TYR A 40 9.27 13.73 4.09
N ILE A 41 8.01 14.18 4.18
CA ILE A 41 7.50 14.83 5.40
C ILE A 41 6.35 14.04 6.00
N PHE A 42 5.24 13.88 5.26
CA PHE A 42 4.03 13.28 5.85
C PHE A 42 4.18 11.80 6.17
N PHE A 43 4.85 11.03 5.31
CA PHE A 43 5.05 9.61 5.53
C PHE A 43 5.96 9.33 6.73
N PRO A 44 7.14 9.98 6.87
CA PRO A 44 7.93 9.88 8.10
C PRO A 44 7.16 10.35 9.33
N ALA A 45 6.47 11.49 9.26
CA ALA A 45 5.66 11.98 10.38
C ALA A 45 4.58 10.96 10.80
N LEU A 46 3.93 10.30 9.85
CA LEU A 46 2.96 9.24 10.10
C LEU A 46 3.60 8.02 10.77
N LEU A 47 4.78 7.59 10.30
CA LEU A 47 5.51 6.48 10.92
C LEU A 47 5.94 6.83 12.34
N PHE A 48 6.52 8.00 12.58
CA PHE A 48 6.91 8.46 13.92
C PHE A 48 5.69 8.61 14.85
N HIS A 49 4.60 9.18 14.37
CA HIS A 49 3.37 9.31 15.14
C HIS A 49 2.83 7.93 15.55
N THR A 50 2.79 6.98 14.61
CA THR A 50 2.37 5.60 14.88
C THR A 50 3.31 4.91 15.88
N LEU A 51 4.62 4.98 15.66
CA LEU A 51 5.60 4.32 16.54
C LEU A 51 5.70 4.94 17.93
N SER A 52 5.44 6.25 18.07
CA SER A 52 5.52 6.95 19.37
C SER A 52 4.31 6.69 20.28
N HIS A 53 3.14 6.40 19.71
CA HIS A 53 1.91 6.23 20.47
C HIS A 53 1.56 4.77 20.75
N PHE A 54 2.22 3.80 20.09
CA PHE A 54 1.87 2.39 20.21
C PHE A 54 3.07 1.51 20.55
N THR A 55 2.91 0.69 21.58
CA THR A 55 3.83 -0.40 21.89
C THR A 55 3.63 -1.52 20.89
N ILE A 56 4.70 -1.92 20.23
CA ILE A 56 4.73 -3.13 19.39
C ILE A 56 4.39 -4.33 20.25
N ASP A 57 3.18 -4.87 20.09
CA ASP A 57 2.80 -6.17 20.62
C ASP A 57 3.01 -7.21 19.53
N VAL A 58 4.13 -7.93 19.65
CA VAL A 58 4.51 -8.99 18.71
C VAL A 58 3.44 -10.08 18.65
N GLY A 59 2.78 -10.38 19.78
CA GLY A 59 1.69 -11.35 19.87
C GLY A 59 0.49 -10.93 19.02
N ALA A 60 0.05 -9.68 19.19
CA ALA A 60 -1.06 -9.11 18.43
C ALA A 60 -0.75 -8.95 16.92
N ALA A 61 0.52 -8.76 16.55
CA ALA A 61 0.95 -8.62 15.16
C ALA A 61 1.17 -9.96 14.42
N THR A 62 1.30 -11.08 15.15
CA THR A 62 1.53 -12.40 14.55
C THR A 62 0.54 -12.79 13.43
N PRO A 63 -0.78 -12.53 13.53
CA PRO A 63 -1.71 -12.89 12.46
C PRO A 63 -1.47 -12.05 11.19
N MET A 64 -1.11 -10.78 11.33
CA MET A 64 -0.79 -9.92 10.17
C MET A 64 0.50 -10.36 9.48
N LEU A 65 1.54 -10.72 10.25
CA LEU A 65 2.77 -11.27 9.68
C LEU A 65 2.52 -12.58 8.94
N ALA A 66 1.69 -13.46 9.49
CA ALA A 66 1.31 -14.71 8.83
C ALA A 66 0.56 -14.45 7.52
N VAL A 67 -0.41 -13.53 7.51
CA VAL A 67 -1.13 -13.13 6.30
C VAL A 67 -0.20 -12.50 5.26
N ALA A 68 0.71 -11.62 5.68
CA ALA A 68 1.69 -10.99 4.79
C ALA A 68 2.61 -12.04 4.16
N ALA A 69 3.12 -12.99 4.96
CA ALA A 69 3.96 -14.08 4.48
C ALA A 69 3.21 -15.01 3.50
N LEU A 70 1.96 -15.36 3.81
CA LEU A 70 1.11 -16.15 2.93
C LEU A 70 0.81 -15.43 1.61
N TYR A 71 0.48 -14.14 1.67
CA TYR A 71 0.25 -13.32 0.48
C TYR A 71 1.50 -13.25 -0.41
N MET A 72 2.67 -12.96 0.19
CA MET A 72 3.93 -12.91 -0.55
C MET A 72 4.30 -14.27 -1.13
N GLY A 73 4.18 -15.35 -0.34
CA GLY A 73 4.45 -16.71 -0.77
C GLY A 73 3.54 -17.16 -1.91
N ALA A 74 2.24 -16.87 -1.81
CA ALA A 74 1.27 -17.12 -2.87
C ALA A 74 1.61 -16.31 -4.14
N GLY A 75 1.95 -15.03 -4.00
CA GLY A 75 2.39 -14.18 -5.11
C GLY A 75 3.64 -14.74 -5.81
N ILE A 76 4.65 -15.15 -5.06
CA ILE A 76 5.86 -15.80 -5.58
C ILE A 76 5.50 -17.08 -6.34
N LEU A 77 4.68 -17.94 -5.73
CA LEU A 77 4.29 -19.21 -6.33
C LEU A 77 3.49 -19.00 -7.63
N LEU A 78 2.52 -18.09 -7.63
CA LEU A 78 1.74 -17.72 -8.80
C LEU A 78 2.62 -17.08 -9.88
N GLY A 79 3.57 -16.21 -9.51
CA GLY A 79 4.52 -15.61 -10.45
C GLY A 79 5.41 -16.65 -11.12
N LEU A 80 5.86 -17.68 -10.38
CA LEU A 80 6.63 -18.79 -10.92
C LEU A 80 5.79 -19.66 -11.86
N LEU A 81 4.55 -19.96 -11.48
CA LEU A 81 3.60 -20.72 -12.30
C LEU A 81 3.16 -19.96 -13.55
N ALA A 82 3.13 -18.63 -13.51
CA ALA A 82 2.80 -17.76 -14.64
C ALA A 82 3.96 -17.62 -15.64
N ARG A 83 5.18 -18.05 -15.29
CA ARG A 83 6.37 -17.99 -16.17
C ARG A 83 6.15 -18.56 -17.58
N PRO A 84 5.61 -19.77 -17.77
CA PRO A 84 5.31 -20.28 -19.11
C PRO A 84 4.22 -19.49 -19.83
N LEU A 85 3.31 -18.81 -19.13
CA LEU A 85 2.26 -17.99 -19.75
C LEU A 85 2.80 -16.65 -20.27
N LEU A 86 3.71 -16.04 -19.51
CA LEU A 86 4.16 -14.66 -19.75
C LEU A 86 5.07 -14.50 -20.98
N HIS A 87 5.72 -15.58 -21.48
CA HIS A 87 6.61 -15.59 -22.66
C HIS A 87 7.50 -14.34 -22.80
N ALA A 88 7.95 -13.77 -21.68
CA ALA A 88 8.58 -12.46 -21.66
C ALA A 88 10.11 -12.59 -21.65
N PRO A 89 10.84 -11.61 -22.23
CA PRO A 89 12.29 -11.53 -22.07
C PRO A 89 12.69 -11.54 -20.59
N PRO A 90 13.87 -12.08 -20.20
CA PRO A 90 14.25 -12.26 -18.81
C PRO A 90 14.14 -10.98 -17.94
N LYS A 91 14.48 -9.82 -18.51
CA LYS A 91 14.38 -8.51 -17.82
C LYS A 91 12.92 -8.11 -17.54
N VAL A 92 12.03 -8.37 -18.49
CA VAL A 92 10.60 -8.07 -18.35
C VAL A 92 9.97 -9.03 -17.35
N TYR A 93 10.29 -10.32 -17.46
CA TYR A 93 9.83 -11.32 -16.50
C TYR A 93 10.25 -10.98 -15.07
N ALA A 94 11.50 -10.58 -14.83
CA ALA A 94 11.96 -10.20 -13.49
C ALA A 94 11.17 -9.01 -12.91
N ALA A 95 10.85 -8.00 -13.72
CA ALA A 95 10.03 -6.87 -13.30
C ALA A 95 8.58 -7.29 -13.02
N THR A 96 7.96 -8.05 -13.92
CA THR A 96 6.59 -8.56 -13.75
C THR A 96 6.48 -9.49 -12.55
N PHE A 97 7.47 -10.36 -12.34
CA PHE A 97 7.52 -11.29 -11.22
C PHE A 97 7.50 -10.57 -9.87
N GLN A 98 8.22 -9.45 -9.74
CA GLN A 98 8.19 -8.62 -8.54
C GLN A 98 6.80 -8.05 -8.24
N SER A 99 6.00 -7.75 -9.27
CA SER A 99 4.64 -7.23 -9.08
C SER A 99 3.68 -8.24 -8.43
N PHE A 100 3.97 -9.55 -8.47
CA PHE A 100 3.08 -10.56 -7.88
C PHE A 100 3.09 -10.57 -6.35
N PHE A 101 4.19 -10.17 -5.71
CA PHE A 101 4.32 -10.22 -4.24
C PHE A 101 4.56 -8.83 -3.62
N ARG A 102 4.76 -7.79 -4.44
CA ARG A 102 4.96 -6.43 -3.96
C ARG A 102 3.62 -5.72 -3.75
N PHE A 103 3.25 -5.49 -2.50
CA PHE A 103 2.04 -4.75 -2.14
C PHE A 103 2.32 -3.25 -2.01
N ASN A 104 1.26 -2.44 -2.07
CA ASN A 104 1.33 -0.99 -1.91
C ASN A 104 1.14 -0.60 -0.43
N SER A 105 2.19 -0.13 0.23
CA SER A 105 2.16 0.23 1.64
C SER A 105 1.22 1.39 1.97
N TYR A 106 1.04 2.36 1.05
CA TYR A 106 0.12 3.49 1.28
C TYR A 106 -1.33 3.03 1.36
N VAL A 107 -1.75 2.17 0.42
CA VAL A 107 -3.08 1.57 0.42
C VAL A 107 -3.26 0.67 1.64
N GLY A 108 -2.24 -0.11 1.99
CA GLY A 108 -2.23 -0.93 3.20
C GLY A 108 -2.50 -0.11 4.46
N LEU A 109 -1.72 0.95 4.71
CA LEU A 109 -1.91 1.84 5.87
C LEU A 109 -3.31 2.47 5.89
N ALA A 110 -3.81 2.95 4.74
CA ALA A 110 -5.14 3.55 4.66
C ALA A 110 -6.26 2.56 5.00
N ILE A 111 -6.16 1.31 4.52
CA ILE A 111 -7.14 0.25 4.82
C ILE A 111 -7.05 -0.19 6.29
N ALA A 112 -5.84 -0.40 6.82
CA ALA A 112 -5.70 -0.82 8.21
C ALA A 112 -6.15 0.28 9.19
N GLY A 113 -5.82 1.54 8.90
CA GLY A 113 -6.29 2.69 9.66
C GLY A 113 -7.81 2.88 9.61
N SER A 114 -8.47 2.54 8.51
CA SER A 114 -9.93 2.66 8.40
C SER A 114 -10.69 1.46 8.99
N LEU A 115 -10.13 0.25 8.97
CA LEU A 115 -10.76 -0.95 9.55
C LEU A 115 -10.56 -1.07 11.06
N HIS A 116 -9.34 -0.83 11.53
CA HIS A 116 -8.94 -1.11 12.91
C HIS A 116 -8.38 0.14 13.61
N GLY A 117 -8.54 1.32 13.01
CA GLY A 117 -8.08 2.57 13.59
C GLY A 117 -6.59 2.53 13.88
N GLN A 118 -6.26 2.96 15.08
CA GLN A 118 -4.89 3.04 15.56
C GLN A 118 -4.21 1.67 15.72
N ALA A 119 -4.95 0.63 16.10
CA ALA A 119 -4.41 -0.73 16.21
C ALA A 119 -3.98 -1.31 14.85
N GLY A 120 -4.74 -1.01 13.79
CA GLY A 120 -4.39 -1.41 12.43
C GLY A 120 -3.14 -0.69 11.90
N LEU A 121 -3.00 0.60 12.21
CA LEU A 121 -1.81 1.37 11.84
C LEU A 121 -0.55 0.83 12.53
N ALA A 122 -0.64 0.52 13.83
CA ALA A 122 0.46 -0.06 14.59
C ALA A 122 0.89 -1.43 14.04
N ALA A 123 -0.07 -2.28 13.67
CA ALA A 123 0.21 -3.62 13.18
C ALA A 123 0.79 -3.66 11.75
N ILE A 124 0.51 -2.66 10.89
CA ILE A 124 1.19 -2.49 9.59
C ILE A 124 2.59 -1.86 9.73
N GLY A 125 2.83 -1.11 10.80
CA GLY A 125 4.12 -0.47 11.07
C GLY A 125 5.23 -1.45 11.47
N LEU A 126 4.90 -2.71 11.72
CA LEU A 126 5.81 -3.83 12.00
C LEU A 126 6.31 -4.50 10.72
#